data_AF-A0A1G1G4I7-F1
#
_entry.id   AF-A0A1G1G4I7-F1
#
_cell.length_a   1.000
_cell.length_b   1.000
_cell.length_c   1.000
_cell.angle_alpha   90.00
_cell.angle_beta   90.00
_cell.angle_gamma   90.00
#
_symmetry.space_group_name_H-M   'P 1'
#
loop_
_entity.id
_entity.type
_entity.pdbx_description
1 polymer ?
#
loop_
_entity_poly.entity_id
_entity_poly.type
_entity_poly.pdbx_seq_one_letter_code
_entity_poly.pdbx_strand_id
1 'polypeptide(L)'
;MGKDRLRHRRIDLPSYLFVVYERPSSLQRRGNTQQYKDAVRKEATKHIASPIFSDDVEIEICWVTRVREGIRADIDNIIKPTLDALVGIAFDDDKRVRSVTSTLIDRKKDNTLSAYVEDLGPLIYINKDDAVQIAIYSDRRLAELGDEEAVRKQRYEEFNKRFKEAMKR
;
A
#
# COMPACT_ATOMS: atom_id res chain seq x y z
N MET A 1 -8.28 -16.80 -20.35
CA MET A 1 -8.83 -16.64 -18.98
C MET A 1 -8.07 -15.51 -18.32
N GLY A 2 -8.75 -14.40 -18.00
CA GLY A 2 -8.13 -13.12 -17.68
C GLY A 2 -7.39 -13.13 -16.34
N LYS A 3 -6.06 -13.14 -16.41
CA LYS A 3 -5.19 -12.61 -15.35
C LYS A 3 -5.17 -11.09 -15.58
N ASP A 4 -5.79 -10.29 -14.72
CA ASP A 4 -5.53 -8.82 -14.63
C ASP A 4 -6.45 -8.06 -13.67
N ARG A 5 -7.46 -8.69 -13.06
CA ARG A 5 -8.27 -8.03 -12.03
C ARG A 5 -8.02 -8.65 -10.66
N LEU A 6 -7.79 -7.80 -9.65
CA LEU A 6 -7.84 -8.21 -8.25
C LEU A 6 -9.15 -8.96 -8.01
N ARG A 7 -9.08 -10.05 -7.26
CA ARG A 7 -10.29 -10.65 -6.69
C ARG A 7 -10.80 -9.79 -5.54
N HIS A 8 -9.89 -9.21 -4.77
CA HIS A 8 -10.22 -8.29 -3.69
C HIS A 8 -10.56 -6.91 -4.21
N ARG A 9 -11.49 -6.26 -3.54
CA ARG A 9 -11.84 -4.86 -3.70
C ARG A 9 -11.20 -4.06 -2.59
N ARG A 10 -11.06 -2.75 -2.79
CA ARG A 10 -10.55 -1.83 -1.77
C ARG A 10 -11.40 -1.77 -0.49
N ILE A 11 -12.61 -2.29 -0.53
CA ILE A 11 -13.50 -2.47 0.63
C ILE A 11 -13.33 -3.82 1.33
N ASP A 12 -12.50 -4.72 0.80
CA ASP A 12 -12.15 -5.95 1.50
C ASP A 12 -10.96 -5.63 2.42
N LEU A 13 -10.82 -6.34 3.54
CA LEU A 13 -9.76 -6.06 4.52
C LEU A 13 -8.43 -6.67 4.03
N PRO A 14 -7.40 -5.87 3.74
CA PRO A 14 -6.10 -6.43 3.38
C PRO A 14 -5.45 -7.05 4.62
N SER A 15 -4.65 -8.10 4.44
CA SER A 15 -3.81 -8.66 5.50
C SER A 15 -2.84 -7.60 6.05
N TYR A 16 -2.28 -6.78 5.16
CA TYR A 16 -1.38 -5.68 5.53
C TYR A 16 -1.75 -4.38 4.80
N LEU A 17 -1.65 -3.27 5.53
CA LEU A 17 -1.84 -1.93 5.00
C LEU A 17 -0.84 -0.97 5.62
N PHE A 18 -0.09 -0.26 4.79
CA PHE A 18 0.87 0.74 5.25
C PHE A 18 1.08 1.83 4.21
N VAL A 19 1.69 2.94 4.64
CA VAL A 19 1.91 4.12 3.81
C VAL A 19 3.37 4.52 3.81
N VAL A 20 3.89 4.78 2.61
CA VAL A 20 5.24 5.23 2.35
C VAL A 20 5.18 6.68 1.85
N TYR A 21 5.86 7.58 2.55
CA TYR A 21 5.86 9.02 2.21
C TYR A 21 7.01 9.44 1.29
N GLU A 22 7.84 8.49 0.87
CA GLU A 22 8.93 8.73 -0.06
C GLU A 22 8.41 8.69 -1.50
N ARG A 23 8.91 9.61 -2.33
CA ARG A 23 8.40 9.76 -3.70
C ARG A 23 8.95 8.66 -4.62
N PRO A 24 8.11 7.96 -5.39
CA PRO A 24 8.57 7.06 -6.45
C PRO A 24 9.41 7.80 -7.48
N SER A 25 10.52 7.20 -7.93
CA SER A 25 11.37 7.78 -8.97
C SER A 25 10.66 7.80 -10.33
N SER A 26 10.61 8.96 -11.00
CA SER A 26 10.36 8.99 -12.44
C SER A 26 11.63 8.55 -13.20
N LEU A 27 11.48 7.91 -14.37
CA LEU A 27 12.56 7.36 -15.21
C LEU A 27 13.75 8.31 -15.47
N GLN A 28 13.61 9.61 -15.23
CA GLN A 28 14.66 10.60 -15.47
C GLN A 28 15.68 10.75 -14.32
N ARG A 29 15.48 10.16 -13.12
CA ARG A 29 16.42 10.29 -12.00
C ARG A 29 16.81 8.94 -11.39
N ARG A 30 17.89 8.35 -11.93
CA ARG A 30 18.51 7.08 -11.50
C ARG A 30 18.86 6.96 -10.00
N GLY A 31 18.91 8.07 -9.25
CA GLY A 31 19.25 8.05 -7.81
C GLY A 31 18.08 7.80 -6.84
N ASN A 32 16.84 8.07 -7.23
CA ASN A 32 15.71 8.10 -6.26
C ASN A 32 15.04 6.72 -6.07
N THR A 33 15.30 5.75 -6.95
CA THR A 33 14.65 4.43 -6.88
C THR A 33 15.07 3.63 -5.65
N GLN A 34 16.35 3.66 -5.28
CA GLN A 34 16.84 2.91 -4.13
C GLN A 34 16.30 3.48 -2.81
N GLN A 35 16.29 4.81 -2.68
CA GLN A 35 15.71 5.50 -1.52
C GLN A 35 14.23 5.13 -1.34
N TYR A 36 13.45 5.12 -2.42
CA TYR A 36 12.08 4.66 -2.40
C TYR A 36 11.95 3.18 -1.95
N LYS A 37 12.74 2.28 -2.54
CA LYS A 37 12.75 0.85 -2.17
C LYS A 37 13.07 0.66 -0.68
N ASP A 38 14.05 1.38 -0.16
CA ASP A 38 14.44 1.28 1.24
C ASP A 38 13.37 1.84 2.18
N ALA A 39 12.66 2.90 1.77
CA ALA A 39 11.50 3.40 2.50
C ALA A 39 10.35 2.35 2.52
N VAL A 40 10.08 1.69 1.39
CA VAL A 40 9.09 0.60 1.32
C VAL A 40 9.48 -0.54 2.26
N ARG A 41 10.73 -1.01 2.21
CA ARG A 41 11.24 -2.07 3.10
C ARG A 41 11.10 -1.69 4.58
N LYS A 42 11.49 -0.46 4.92
CA LYS A 42 11.44 0.05 6.28
C LYS A 42 10.01 0.12 6.81
N GLU A 43 9.04 0.54 6.01
CA GLU A 43 7.65 0.54 6.46
C GLU A 43 7.10 -0.89 6.51
N ALA A 44 7.31 -1.71 5.48
CA ALA A 44 6.83 -3.09 5.44
C ALA A 44 7.29 -3.92 6.65
N THR A 45 8.56 -3.83 7.04
CA THR A 45 9.13 -4.56 8.19
C THR A 45 8.51 -4.17 9.55
N LYS A 46 7.85 -3.02 9.67
CA LYS A 46 7.11 -2.66 10.90
C LYS A 46 5.79 -3.41 11.02
N HIS A 47 5.22 -3.81 9.89
CA HIS A 47 3.87 -4.38 9.81
C HIS A 47 3.89 -5.89 9.53
N ILE A 48 4.93 -6.39 8.86
CA ILE A 48 5.02 -7.77 8.39
C ILE A 48 6.10 -8.48 9.20
N ALA A 49 5.66 -9.35 10.12
CA ALA A 49 6.56 -10.13 10.96
C ALA A 49 7.22 -11.29 10.19
N SER A 50 6.51 -11.88 9.22
CA SER A 50 7.03 -12.96 8.38
C SER A 50 6.41 -12.93 6.97
N PRO A 51 7.16 -13.40 5.94
CA PRO A 51 6.65 -13.47 4.58
C PRO A 51 5.45 -14.40 4.43
N ILE A 52 4.61 -14.09 3.45
CA ILE A 52 3.50 -14.92 2.98
C ILE A 52 4.07 -15.96 2.01
N PHE A 53 3.82 -17.23 2.29
CA PHE A 53 4.25 -18.37 1.44
C PHE A 53 3.12 -18.91 0.56
N SER A 54 1.90 -18.47 0.79
CA SER A 54 0.76 -18.84 -0.04
C SER A 54 0.81 -18.13 -1.40
N ASP A 55 0.22 -18.80 -2.39
CA ASP A 55 0.16 -18.35 -3.78
C ASP A 55 -1.01 -17.41 -4.05
N ASP A 56 -1.62 -16.81 -3.02
CA ASP A 56 -2.85 -15.99 -3.06
C ASP A 56 -2.64 -14.51 -2.80
N VAL A 57 -1.42 -14.02 -3.01
CA VAL A 57 -1.08 -12.62 -2.75
C VAL A 57 -1.66 -11.74 -3.85
N GLU A 58 -2.39 -10.71 -3.46
CA GLU A 58 -2.80 -9.62 -4.34
C GLU A 58 -2.35 -8.28 -3.74
N ILE A 59 -1.94 -7.33 -4.60
CA ILE A 59 -1.38 -6.07 -4.13
C ILE A 59 -2.11 -4.90 -4.78
N GLU A 60 -2.53 -3.95 -3.96
CA GLU A 60 -3.09 -2.69 -4.42
C GLU A 60 -2.17 -1.54 -3.99
N ILE A 61 -1.75 -0.74 -4.96
CA ILE A 61 -0.86 0.40 -4.75
C ILE A 61 -1.61 1.69 -5.05
N CYS A 62 -1.84 2.52 -4.05
CA CYS A 62 -2.50 3.80 -4.19
C CYS A 62 -1.50 4.93 -4.00
N TRP A 63 -1.11 5.60 -5.09
CA TRP A 63 -0.24 6.76 -5.03
C TRP A 63 -1.06 8.05 -5.03
N VAL A 64 -0.92 8.83 -3.98
CA VAL A 64 -1.51 10.16 -3.83
C VAL A 64 -0.42 11.20 -4.02
N THR A 65 -0.62 12.14 -4.96
CA THR A 65 0.38 13.17 -5.28
C THR A 65 -0.25 14.54 -5.50
N ARG A 66 0.53 15.60 -5.27
CA ARG A 66 0.19 16.99 -5.65
C ARG A 66 0.80 17.43 -6.99
N VAL A 67 1.65 16.60 -7.61
CA VAL A 67 2.40 17.02 -8.80
C VAL A 67 1.51 16.93 -10.04
N ARG A 68 1.56 17.96 -10.91
CA ARG A 68 0.65 18.12 -12.07
C ARG A 68 0.76 16.95 -13.06
N GLU A 69 -0.36 16.66 -13.72
CA GLU A 69 -0.45 15.80 -14.90
C GLU A 69 0.65 16.10 -15.92
N GLY A 70 1.39 15.05 -16.27
CA GLY A 70 2.68 15.08 -16.96
C GLY A 70 3.59 13.95 -16.45
N ILE A 71 3.36 13.51 -15.21
CA ILE A 71 3.94 12.30 -14.58
C ILE A 71 3.01 11.08 -14.75
N ARG A 72 2.18 11.08 -15.81
CA ARG A 72 1.45 9.87 -16.23
C ARG A 72 2.41 8.75 -16.67
N ALA A 73 3.69 9.09 -16.91
CA ALA A 73 4.79 8.15 -17.10
C ALA A 73 5.41 7.81 -15.74
N ASP A 74 5.27 6.61 -15.16
CA ASP A 74 4.69 5.36 -15.62
C ASP A 74 4.20 4.69 -14.34
N ILE A 75 2.96 4.21 -14.31
CA ILE A 75 2.46 3.37 -13.21
C ILE A 75 3.40 2.15 -12.98
N ASP A 76 4.03 1.66 -14.05
CA ASP A 76 5.05 0.61 -13.96
C ASP A 76 6.28 1.03 -13.13
N ASN A 77 6.60 2.33 -13.07
CA ASN A 77 7.69 2.86 -12.25
C ASN A 77 7.41 2.83 -10.76
N ILE A 78 6.15 2.64 -10.34
CA ILE A 78 5.83 2.43 -8.93
C ILE A 78 5.63 0.94 -8.64
N ILE A 79 4.98 0.20 -9.55
CA ILE A 79 4.69 -1.22 -9.35
C ILE A 79 5.99 -2.00 -9.17
N LYS A 80 6.91 -1.95 -10.16
CA LYS A 80 8.10 -2.80 -10.12
C LYS A 80 9.01 -2.50 -8.93
N PRO A 81 9.35 -1.24 -8.60
CA PRO A 81 10.15 -0.97 -7.42
C PRO A 81 9.46 -1.34 -6.11
N THR A 82 8.13 -1.24 -6.03
CA THR A 82 7.37 -1.70 -4.86
C THR A 82 7.48 -3.21 -4.71
N LEU A 83 7.23 -3.98 -5.77
CA LEU A 83 7.36 -5.44 -5.73
C LEU A 83 8.78 -5.88 -5.36
N ASP A 84 9.79 -5.33 -6.03
CA ASP A 84 11.21 -5.59 -5.73
C ASP A 84 11.59 -5.30 -4.26
N ALA A 85 10.92 -4.33 -3.64
CA ALA A 85 11.14 -3.98 -2.25
C ALA A 85 10.41 -4.93 -1.27
N LEU A 86 9.30 -5.54 -1.71
CA LEU A 86 8.48 -6.43 -0.90
C LEU A 86 8.93 -7.90 -0.96
N VAL A 87 9.61 -8.32 -2.03
CA VAL A 87 10.23 -9.65 -2.11
C VAL A 87 11.18 -9.87 -0.94
N GLY A 88 11.06 -11.01 -0.27
CA GLY A 88 11.79 -11.38 0.94
C GLY A 88 11.23 -10.78 2.25
N ILE A 89 10.23 -9.89 2.18
CA ILE A 89 9.57 -9.29 3.35
C ILE A 89 8.10 -9.69 3.40
N ALA A 90 7.34 -9.32 2.39
CA ALA A 90 5.91 -9.62 2.30
C ALA A 90 5.64 -11.00 1.70
N PHE A 91 6.47 -11.44 0.77
CA PHE A 91 6.39 -12.74 0.09
C PHE A 91 7.79 -13.21 -0.30
N ASP A 92 8.00 -14.51 -0.40
CA ASP A 92 9.31 -15.12 -0.70
C ASP A 92 9.74 -14.94 -2.17
N ASP A 93 8.77 -15.04 -3.08
CA ASP A 93 8.96 -14.95 -4.53
C ASP A 93 7.85 -14.07 -5.15
N ASP A 94 8.19 -13.27 -6.16
CA ASP A 94 7.21 -12.42 -6.86
C ASP A 94 6.13 -13.24 -7.57
N LYS A 95 6.43 -14.51 -7.88
CA LYS A 95 5.47 -15.49 -8.43
C LYS A 95 4.30 -15.79 -7.51
N ARG A 96 4.37 -15.46 -6.21
CA ARG A 96 3.23 -15.58 -5.29
C ARG A 96 2.15 -14.54 -5.56
N VAL A 97 2.51 -13.44 -6.21
CA VAL A 97 1.61 -12.34 -6.52
C VAL A 97 0.76 -12.70 -7.74
N ARG A 98 -0.54 -12.90 -7.51
CA ARG A 98 -1.52 -13.23 -8.57
C ARG A 98 -1.89 -12.01 -9.41
N SER A 99 -1.99 -10.86 -8.75
CA SER A 99 -2.47 -9.63 -9.37
C SER A 99 -1.95 -8.42 -8.62
N VAL A 100 -1.61 -7.39 -9.38
CA VAL A 100 -1.24 -6.08 -8.86
C VAL A 100 -2.09 -5.05 -9.55
N THR A 101 -2.65 -4.11 -8.79
CA THR A 101 -3.24 -2.90 -9.37
C THR A 101 -2.60 -1.68 -8.77
N SER A 102 -2.69 -0.58 -9.50
CA SER A 102 -2.33 0.70 -8.95
C SER A 102 -3.37 1.76 -9.30
N THR A 103 -3.45 2.77 -8.45
CA THR A 103 -4.33 3.92 -8.63
C THR A 103 -3.55 5.18 -8.31
N LEU A 104 -3.60 6.15 -9.22
CA LEU A 104 -3.04 7.48 -9.01
C LEU A 104 -4.17 8.44 -8.63
N ILE A 105 -3.99 9.15 -7.52
CA ILE A 105 -4.91 10.17 -7.03
C ILE A 105 -4.21 11.53 -7.10
N ASP A 106 -4.68 12.40 -7.98
CA ASP A 106 -4.21 13.78 -8.09
C ASP A 106 -4.98 14.67 -7.10
N ARG A 107 -4.30 15.12 -6.04
CA ARG A 107 -4.92 15.97 -4.99
C ARG A 107 -5.41 17.32 -5.49
N LYS A 108 -5.08 17.73 -6.72
CA LYS A 108 -5.59 18.96 -7.34
C LYS A 108 -6.91 18.78 -8.06
N LYS A 109 -7.41 17.55 -8.15
CA LYS A 109 -8.67 17.21 -8.80
C LYS A 109 -9.65 16.61 -7.80
N ASP A 110 -10.93 16.65 -8.15
CA ASP A 110 -11.93 15.87 -7.46
C ASP A 110 -11.69 14.38 -7.77
N ASN A 111 -11.53 13.58 -6.72
CA ASN A 111 -11.36 12.14 -6.83
C ASN A 111 -12.41 11.45 -5.96
N THR A 112 -12.95 10.35 -6.45
CA THR A 112 -13.86 9.49 -5.68
C THR A 112 -13.16 8.17 -5.40
N LEU A 113 -13.16 7.75 -4.13
CA LEU A 113 -12.53 6.52 -3.69
C LEU A 113 -13.44 5.79 -2.69
N SER A 114 -13.67 4.50 -2.92
CA SER A 114 -14.43 3.65 -2.02
C SER A 114 -13.47 2.82 -1.16
N ALA A 115 -13.36 3.19 0.12
CA ALA A 115 -12.58 2.46 1.12
C ALA A 115 -13.07 2.82 2.52
N TYR A 116 -12.60 2.09 3.53
CA TYR A 116 -12.83 2.47 4.92
C TYR A 116 -12.06 3.74 5.28
N VAL A 117 -12.67 4.58 6.13
CA VAL A 117 -12.10 5.87 6.52
C VAL A 117 -10.80 5.67 7.31
N GLU A 118 -10.74 4.63 8.13
CA GLU A 118 -9.55 4.26 8.90
C GLU A 118 -8.37 3.92 8.00
N ASP A 119 -8.64 3.23 6.89
CA ASP A 119 -7.63 2.86 5.90
C ASP A 119 -7.18 4.07 5.09
N LEU A 120 -8.06 5.06 4.84
CA LEU A 120 -7.72 6.29 4.11
C LEU A 120 -7.16 7.41 4.98
N GLY A 121 -7.31 7.34 6.31
CA GLY A 121 -6.90 8.39 7.23
C GLY A 121 -5.50 8.94 6.94
N PRO A 122 -4.45 8.10 6.79
CA PRO A 122 -3.11 8.56 6.46
C PRO A 122 -3.00 9.31 5.12
N LEU A 123 -3.86 8.98 4.15
CA LEU A 123 -3.90 9.62 2.83
C LEU A 123 -4.63 10.97 2.84
N ILE A 124 -5.66 11.11 3.67
CA ILE A 124 -6.46 12.33 3.80
C ILE A 124 -5.69 13.42 4.56
N TYR A 125 -5.07 13.06 5.70
CA TYR A 125 -4.39 14.03 6.58
C TYR A 125 -2.93 14.28 6.21
N ILE A 126 -2.55 13.93 4.98
CA ILE A 126 -1.15 13.94 4.57
C ILE A 126 -0.64 15.37 4.38
N ASN A 127 0.39 15.72 5.15
CA ASN A 127 1.12 16.98 5.01
C ASN A 127 2.34 16.87 4.08
N LYS A 128 2.53 15.70 3.46
CA LYS A 128 3.57 15.44 2.46
C LYS A 128 3.01 15.64 1.05
N ASP A 129 3.90 15.91 0.10
CA ASP A 129 3.51 16.11 -1.30
C ASP A 129 3.17 14.81 -2.03
N ASP A 130 3.77 13.70 -1.57
CA ASP A 130 3.58 12.36 -2.12
C ASP A 130 3.35 11.36 -0.99
N ALA A 131 2.48 10.39 -1.25
CA ALA A 131 2.48 9.14 -0.52
C ALA A 131 1.89 7.98 -1.26
N VAL A 132 2.41 6.81 -0.95
CA VAL A 132 2.05 5.54 -1.55
C VAL A 132 1.47 4.66 -0.44
N GLN A 133 0.17 4.41 -0.51
CA GLN A 133 -0.44 3.36 0.28
C GLN A 133 -0.29 2.03 -0.44
N ILE A 134 0.13 1.02 0.30
CA ILE A 134 0.30 -0.35 -0.18
C ILE A 134 -0.60 -1.24 0.65
N ALA A 135 -1.57 -1.87 -0.01
CA ALA A 135 -2.43 -2.88 0.57
C ALA A 135 -2.04 -4.25 0.01
N ILE A 136 -1.87 -5.24 0.91
CA ILE A 136 -1.53 -6.61 0.55
C ILE A 136 -2.66 -7.51 1.04
N TYR A 137 -3.26 -8.23 0.12
CA TYR A 137 -4.36 -9.15 0.34
C TYR A 137 -3.85 -10.60 0.23
N SER A 138 -4.28 -11.44 1.16
CA SER A 138 -4.14 -12.88 1.10
C SER A 138 -5.18 -13.47 2.06
N ASP A 139 -6.11 -14.27 1.53
CA ASP A 139 -7.16 -14.91 2.32
C ASP A 139 -6.53 -15.79 3.41
N ARG A 140 -5.51 -16.58 3.03
CA ARG A 140 -4.81 -17.47 3.96
C ARG A 140 -4.07 -16.68 5.04
N ARG A 141 -3.37 -15.62 4.66
CA ARG A 141 -2.65 -14.79 5.64
C ARG A 141 -3.61 -14.06 6.57
N LEU A 142 -4.74 -13.59 6.05
CA LEU A 142 -5.74 -12.94 6.88
C LEU A 142 -6.31 -13.91 7.93
N ALA A 143 -6.55 -15.17 7.56
CA ALA A 143 -6.97 -16.20 8.51
C ALA A 143 -5.91 -16.48 9.59
N GLU A 144 -4.63 -16.55 9.22
CA GLU A 144 -3.53 -16.70 10.18
C GLU A 144 -3.44 -15.53 11.18
N LEU A 145 -3.87 -14.33 10.78
CA LEU A 145 -3.90 -13.13 11.61
C LEU A 145 -5.16 -13.04 12.51
N GLY A 146 -6.05 -14.04 12.46
CA GLY A 146 -7.27 -14.09 13.27
C GLY A 146 -8.56 -13.68 12.53
N ASP A 147 -8.57 -13.78 11.20
CA ASP A 147 -9.68 -13.44 10.31
C ASP A 147 -10.02 -11.92 10.26
N GLU A 148 -10.99 -11.56 9.43
CA GLU A 148 -11.34 -10.16 9.14
C GLU A 148 -11.75 -9.38 10.40
N GLU A 149 -12.55 -9.98 11.28
CA GLU A 149 -13.11 -9.28 12.44
C GLU A 149 -12.02 -8.90 13.45
N ALA A 150 -11.10 -9.83 13.76
CA ALA A 150 -10.02 -9.56 14.72
C ALA A 150 -9.05 -8.50 14.18
N VAL A 151 -8.65 -8.63 12.91
CA VAL A 151 -7.72 -7.68 12.26
C VAL A 151 -8.36 -6.29 12.16
N ARG A 152 -9.67 -6.20 11.84
CA ARG A 152 -10.38 -4.93 11.78
C ARG A 152 -10.46 -4.27 13.16
N LYS A 153 -10.81 -5.03 14.21
CA LYS A 153 -10.86 -4.51 15.58
C LYS A 153 -9.51 -3.96 16.01
N GLN A 154 -8.42 -4.70 15.76
CA GLN A 154 -7.07 -4.24 16.08
C GLN A 154 -6.73 -2.93 15.36
N ARG A 155 -7.00 -2.82 14.05
CA ARG A 155 -6.73 -1.58 13.29
C ARG A 155 -7.51 -0.38 13.80
N TYR A 156 -8.79 -0.59 14.12
CA TYR A 156 -9.63 0.47 14.68
C TYR A 156 -9.10 0.97 16.03
N GLU A 157 -8.66 0.06 16.91
CA GLU A 157 -8.04 0.41 18.18
C GLU A 157 -6.72 1.17 17.99
N GLU A 158 -5.86 0.73 17.07
CA GLU A 158 -4.62 1.42 16.72
C GLU A 158 -4.87 2.81 16.12
N PHE A 159 -5.83 2.94 15.21
CA PHE A 159 -6.23 4.22 14.63
C PHE A 159 -6.71 5.19 15.71
N ASN A 160 -7.63 4.75 16.57
CA ASN A 160 -8.15 5.57 17.66
C ASN A 160 -7.07 5.99 18.65
N LYS A 161 -6.12 5.11 18.96
CA LYS A 161 -4.98 5.44 19.81
C LYS A 161 -4.14 6.56 19.19
N ARG A 162 -3.75 6.41 17.92
CA ARG A 162 -2.97 7.41 17.18
C ARG A 162 -3.71 8.74 17.04
N PHE A 163 -5.01 8.69 16.74
CA PHE A 163 -5.86 9.86 16.63
C PHE A 163 -5.94 10.63 17.96
N LYS A 164 -6.19 9.93 19.07
CA LYS A 164 -6.20 10.54 20.42
C LYS A 164 -4.85 11.15 20.80
N GLU A 165 -3.74 10.52 20.44
CA GLU A 165 -2.39 11.06 20.69
C GLU A 165 -2.12 12.33 19.87
N ALA A 166 -2.57 12.37 18.61
CA ALA A 166 -2.44 13.54 17.75
C ALA A 166 -3.28 14.74 18.22
N MET A 167 -4.48 14.49 18.78
CA MET A 167 -5.39 15.52 19.29
C MET A 167 -4.99 16.10 20.66
N LYS A 168 -4.01 15.50 21.34
CA LYS A 168 -3.48 15.98 22.64
C LYS A 168 -2.29 16.93 22.48
N ARG A 169 -1.82 17.18 21.26
CA ARG A 169 -0.75 18.12 20.92
C ARG A 169 -1.35 19.43 20.45
#